data_AF-A0A914IY91-F1
#
_entry.id   AF-A0A914IY91-F1
#
_cell.length_a   1.000
_cell.length_b   1.000
_cell.length_c   1.000
_cell.angle_alpha   90.00
_cell.angle_beta   90.00
_cell.angle_gamma   90.00
#
_symmetry.space_group_name_H-M   'P 1'
#
loop_
_entity.id
_entity.type
_entity.pdbx_description
1 polymer ?
#
loop_
_entity_poly.entity_id
_entity_poly.type
_entity_poly.pdbx_seq_one_letter_code
_entity_poly.pdbx_strand_id
1 'polypeptide(L)'
;MFRSKNLNAELDEIDEEISKLNTEIKKLQKKKQEFITKRENIYARIEEKNLELDSDKSKWEKDDFKWSKDAQNKLQTVFKLETFRPLQKSVINCVMSGEDCLIIMSTGGGKSLCYQLPAVLNQGITLVVSPLISLVQDQLIQLEKLGIEAVSFNQNTSKQEAKYIQNAMLDAKSTLKLIYVTPEKIAKSKMFMNKLEACYEKNLLK
;
A
#
# COMPACT_ATOMS: atom_id res chain seq x y z
N MET A 1 20.89 54.03 62.25
CA MET A 1 20.62 54.64 60.92
C MET A 1 21.37 53.98 59.77
N PHE A 2 22.65 53.57 59.89
CA PHE A 2 23.42 52.97 58.78
C PHE A 2 22.96 51.57 58.33
N ARG A 3 22.54 50.72 59.28
CA ARG A 3 22.12 49.32 59.00
C ARG A 3 20.84 49.22 58.14
N SER A 4 19.95 50.20 58.24
CA SER A 4 18.71 50.27 57.47
C SER A 4 18.91 50.76 56.03
N LYS A 5 19.98 51.54 55.76
CA LYS A 5 20.32 51.96 54.40
C LYS A 5 20.93 50.84 53.57
N ASN A 6 21.67 49.90 54.22
CA ASN A 6 22.28 48.77 53.53
C ASN A 6 21.23 47.71 53.10
N LEU A 7 20.28 47.42 53.98
CA LEU A 7 19.16 46.52 53.68
C LEU A 7 18.25 47.06 52.58
N ASN A 8 18.08 48.40 52.50
CA ASN A 8 17.31 49.00 51.40
C ASN A 8 18.03 48.89 50.06
N ALA A 9 19.36 49.01 50.02
CA ALA A 9 20.13 48.83 48.79
C ALA A 9 20.12 47.37 48.31
N GLU A 10 20.21 46.39 49.23
CA GLU A 10 20.03 44.97 48.90
C GLU A 10 18.62 44.65 48.39
N LEU A 11 17.59 45.29 48.96
CA LEU A 11 16.22 45.17 48.46
C LEU A 11 16.05 45.75 47.05
N ASP A 12 16.65 46.91 46.78
CA ASP A 12 16.59 47.54 45.44
C ASP A 12 17.26 46.65 44.38
N GLU A 13 18.37 45.98 44.70
CA GLU A 13 19.08 45.07 43.79
C GLU A 13 18.26 43.79 43.51
N ILE A 14 17.63 43.22 44.55
CA ILE A 14 16.72 42.08 44.42
C ILE A 14 15.49 42.45 43.58
N ASP A 15 14.90 43.63 43.80
CA ASP A 15 13.76 44.11 43.03
C ASP A 15 14.11 44.33 41.55
N GLU A 16 15.35 44.74 41.24
CA GLU A 16 15.84 44.84 39.87
C GLU A 16 15.97 43.46 39.19
N GLU A 17 16.47 42.44 39.90
CA GLU A 17 16.52 41.06 39.41
C GLU A 17 15.13 40.46 39.19
N ILE A 18 14.20 40.68 40.13
CA ILE A 18 12.79 40.27 39.99
C ILE A 18 12.17 40.93 38.76
N SER A 19 12.46 42.22 38.50
CA SER A 19 12.00 42.93 37.30
C SER A 19 12.54 42.28 36.02
N LYS A 20 13.85 41.97 35.98
CA LYS A 20 14.50 41.28 34.85
C LYS A 20 13.87 39.92 34.58
N LEU A 21 13.69 39.09 35.61
CA LEU A 21 13.03 37.79 35.52
C LEU A 21 11.59 37.90 35.01
N ASN A 22 10.83 38.90 35.47
CA ASN A 22 9.47 39.14 34.99
C ASN A 22 9.42 39.50 33.50
N THR A 23 10.39 40.28 32.98
CA THR A 23 10.52 40.53 31.54
C THR A 23 10.82 39.27 30.75
N GLU A 24 11.66 38.38 31.29
CA GLU A 24 12.01 37.13 30.64
C GLU A 24 10.84 36.14 30.62
N ILE A 25 10.09 36.03 31.73
CA ILE A 25 8.82 35.30 31.80
C ILE A 25 7.84 35.80 30.74
N LYS A 26 7.69 37.13 30.57
CA LYS A 26 6.84 37.70 29.52
C LYS A 26 7.29 37.31 28.10
N LYS A 27 8.61 37.33 27.83
CA LYS A 27 9.16 36.89 26.54
C LYS A 27 8.88 35.40 26.28
N LEU A 28 9.09 34.55 27.29
CA LEU A 28 8.83 33.11 27.20
C LEU A 28 7.33 32.81 27.02
N GLN A 29 6.45 33.54 27.70
CA GLN A 29 5.00 33.44 27.52
C GLN A 29 4.58 33.82 26.10
N LYS A 30 5.14 34.88 25.52
CA LYS A 30 4.88 35.25 24.12
C LYS A 30 5.32 34.16 23.15
N LYS A 31 6.56 33.64 23.30
CA LYS A 31 7.05 32.51 22.49
C LYS A 31 6.17 31.27 22.65
N LYS A 32 5.74 30.95 23.87
CA LYS A 32 4.80 29.84 24.14
C LYS A 32 3.51 30.03 23.35
N GLN A 33 2.94 31.23 23.34
CA GLN A 33 1.73 31.53 22.58
C GLN A 33 1.95 31.36 21.06
N GLU A 34 3.08 31.84 20.53
CA GLU A 34 3.44 31.63 19.13
C GLU A 34 3.55 30.14 18.76
N PHE A 35 4.15 29.33 19.63
CA PHE A 35 4.22 27.87 19.42
C PHE A 35 2.86 27.18 19.52
N ILE A 36 1.99 27.63 20.42
CA ILE A 36 0.62 27.12 20.52
C ILE A 36 -0.15 27.39 19.22
N THR A 37 -0.08 28.61 18.69
CA THR A 37 -0.73 28.94 17.40
C THR A 37 -0.14 28.14 16.24
N LYS A 38 1.18 27.96 16.19
CA LYS A 38 1.82 27.08 15.18
C LYS A 38 1.33 25.63 15.30
N ARG A 39 1.20 25.13 16.53
CA ARG A 39 0.70 23.78 16.81
C ARG A 39 -0.75 23.63 16.32
N GLU A 40 -1.62 24.59 16.62
CA GLU A 40 -3.03 24.60 16.16
C GLU A 40 -3.13 24.59 14.64
N ASN A 41 -2.33 25.41 13.96
CA ASN A 41 -2.28 25.42 12.49
C ASN A 41 -1.81 24.08 11.90
N ILE A 42 -0.83 23.42 12.53
CA ILE A 42 -0.37 22.09 12.10
C ILE A 42 -1.47 21.04 12.33
N TYR A 43 -2.17 21.07 13.46
CA TYR A 43 -3.29 20.17 13.73
C TYR A 43 -4.41 20.34 12.71
N ALA A 44 -4.81 21.58 12.40
CA ALA A 44 -5.84 21.84 11.38
C ALA A 44 -5.45 21.28 10.00
N ARG A 45 -4.19 21.46 9.59
CA ARG A 45 -3.67 20.89 8.32
C ARG A 45 -3.62 19.36 8.32
N ILE A 46 -3.38 18.73 9.47
CA ILE A 46 -3.43 17.27 9.62
C ILE A 46 -4.87 16.79 9.50
N GLU A 47 -5.83 17.48 10.12
CA GLU A 47 -7.25 17.15 10.04
C GLU A 47 -7.79 17.28 8.61
N GLU A 48 -7.48 18.37 7.90
CA GLU A 48 -7.86 18.56 6.49
C GLU A 48 -7.34 17.43 5.61
N LYS A 49 -6.05 17.06 5.74
CA LYS A 49 -5.47 15.94 4.99
C LYS A 49 -6.09 14.59 5.34
N ASN A 50 -6.41 14.36 6.61
CA ASN A 50 -7.04 13.11 7.04
C ASN A 50 -8.47 12.99 6.49
N LEU A 51 -9.22 14.10 6.39
CA LEU A 51 -10.55 14.13 5.78
C LEU A 51 -10.49 13.81 4.28
N GLU A 52 -9.51 14.35 3.56
CA GLU A 52 -9.27 13.99 2.16
C GLU A 52 -8.93 12.49 2.03
N LEU A 53 -8.03 11.97 2.87
CA LEU A 53 -7.65 10.55 2.89
C LEU A 53 -8.82 9.61 3.24
N ASP A 54 -9.71 10.00 4.15
CA ASP A 54 -10.90 9.22 4.48
C ASP A 54 -11.94 9.27 3.35
N SER A 55 -12.05 10.39 2.63
CA SER A 55 -12.89 10.49 1.45
C SER A 55 -12.42 9.53 0.34
N ASP A 56 -11.10 9.44 0.11
CA ASP A 56 -10.50 8.52 -0.86
C ASP A 56 -10.60 7.06 -0.43
N LYS A 57 -10.46 6.74 0.86
CA LYS A 57 -10.74 5.38 1.36
C LYS A 57 -12.21 5.02 1.23
N SER A 58 -13.12 5.96 1.53
CA SER A 58 -14.56 5.73 1.43
C SER A 58 -15.02 5.43 0.00
N LYS A 59 -14.31 5.95 -1.01
CA LYS A 59 -14.54 5.64 -2.42
C LYS A 59 -14.40 4.15 -2.69
N TRP A 60 -13.39 3.51 -2.12
CA TRP A 60 -13.03 2.13 -2.42
C TRP A 60 -13.77 1.09 -1.57
N GLU A 61 -14.36 1.48 -0.44
CA GLU A 61 -15.16 0.59 0.40
C GLU A 61 -16.58 0.29 -0.15
N LYS A 62 -16.97 0.91 -1.26
CA LYS A 62 -18.33 0.78 -1.85
C LYS A 62 -18.57 -0.56 -2.56
N ASP A 63 -19.85 -0.93 -2.67
CA ASP A 63 -20.33 -2.14 -3.36
C ASP A 63 -20.96 -1.86 -4.74
N ASP A 64 -20.90 -0.63 -5.23
CA ASP A 64 -21.58 -0.17 -6.45
C ASP A 64 -20.77 -0.38 -7.74
N PHE A 65 -19.55 -0.92 -7.66
CA PHE A 65 -18.73 -1.22 -8.83
C PHE A 65 -19.33 -2.36 -9.69
N LYS A 66 -19.10 -2.27 -11.00
CA LYS A 66 -19.58 -3.25 -11.98
C LYS A 66 -19.14 -4.70 -11.68
N TRP A 67 -18.00 -4.88 -11.03
CA TRP A 67 -17.42 -6.17 -10.68
C TRP A 67 -17.80 -6.66 -9.26
N SER A 68 -18.48 -5.86 -8.42
CA SER A 68 -18.69 -6.21 -7.01
C SER A 68 -19.43 -7.55 -6.83
N LYS A 69 -20.47 -7.80 -7.64
CA LYS A 69 -21.22 -9.07 -7.60
C LYS A 69 -20.35 -10.26 -8.01
N ASP A 70 -19.58 -10.11 -9.08
CA ASP A 70 -18.72 -11.17 -9.59
C ASP A 70 -17.55 -11.44 -8.64
N ALA A 71 -16.98 -10.38 -8.04
CA ALA A 71 -15.94 -10.47 -7.03
C ALA A 71 -16.42 -11.27 -5.82
N GLN A 72 -17.61 -10.94 -5.29
CA GLN A 72 -18.21 -11.68 -4.18
C GLN A 72 -18.51 -13.14 -4.56
N ASN A 73 -19.03 -13.37 -5.77
CA ASN A 73 -19.28 -14.72 -6.26
C ASN A 73 -17.98 -15.54 -6.35
N LYS A 74 -16.92 -15.00 -6.96
CA LYS A 74 -15.62 -15.70 -7.09
C LYS A 74 -14.93 -15.90 -5.75
N LEU A 75 -15.08 -14.96 -4.82
CA LEU A 75 -14.59 -15.11 -3.44
C LEU A 75 -15.18 -16.37 -2.79
N GLN A 76 -16.49 -16.58 -2.92
CA GLN A 76 -17.18 -17.72 -2.31
C GLN A 76 -16.99 -19.02 -3.12
N THR A 77 -17.10 -18.95 -4.44
CA THR A 77 -17.10 -20.15 -5.29
C THR A 77 -15.71 -20.69 -5.59
N VAL A 78 -14.73 -19.82 -5.82
CA VAL A 78 -13.35 -20.21 -6.14
C VAL A 78 -12.51 -20.23 -4.88
N PHE A 79 -12.41 -19.11 -4.16
CA PHE A 79 -11.52 -18.96 -3.01
C PHE A 79 -12.08 -19.58 -1.72
N LYS A 80 -13.36 -20.00 -1.71
CA LYS A 80 -14.03 -20.62 -0.56
C LYS A 80 -14.01 -19.74 0.70
N LEU A 81 -14.09 -18.41 0.51
CA LEU A 81 -14.13 -17.42 1.57
C LEU A 81 -15.52 -16.76 1.62
N GLU A 82 -16.04 -16.52 2.82
CA GLU A 82 -17.38 -15.93 2.99
C GLU A 82 -17.38 -14.41 2.83
N THR A 83 -16.38 -13.76 3.41
CA THR A 83 -16.28 -12.29 3.52
C THR A 83 -14.86 -11.81 3.26
N PHE A 84 -14.76 -10.57 2.76
CA PHE A 84 -13.47 -9.87 2.66
C PHE A 84 -12.98 -9.48 4.06
N ARG A 85 -11.68 -9.66 4.29
CA ARG A 85 -11.00 -9.08 5.46
C ARG A 85 -10.85 -7.56 5.28
N PRO A 86 -10.59 -6.81 6.37
CA PRO A 86 -10.40 -5.36 6.28
C PRO A 86 -9.40 -4.96 5.19
N LEU A 87 -9.70 -3.88 4.47
CA LEU A 87 -8.96 -3.31 3.34
C LEU A 87 -8.91 -4.14 2.06
N GLN A 88 -9.17 -5.46 2.08
CA GLN A 88 -9.06 -6.29 0.86
C GLN A 88 -9.97 -5.79 -0.24
N LYS A 89 -11.23 -5.52 0.09
CA LYS A 89 -12.24 -5.02 -0.84
C LYS A 89 -11.81 -3.69 -1.47
N SER A 90 -11.37 -2.74 -0.64
CA SER A 90 -10.86 -1.45 -1.12
C SER A 90 -9.70 -1.60 -2.09
N VAL A 91 -8.74 -2.46 -1.78
CA VAL A 91 -7.59 -2.73 -2.67
C VAL A 91 -8.05 -3.36 -3.97
N ILE A 92 -8.94 -4.35 -3.91
CA ILE A 92 -9.49 -5.02 -5.11
C ILE A 92 -10.22 -4.00 -5.99
N ASN A 93 -11.05 -3.12 -5.41
CA ASN A 93 -11.77 -2.09 -6.16
C ASN A 93 -10.81 -1.06 -6.79
N CYS A 94 -9.75 -0.67 -6.09
CA CYS A 94 -8.70 0.20 -6.61
C CYS A 94 -8.00 -0.44 -7.83
N VAL A 95 -7.51 -1.68 -7.67
CA VAL A 95 -6.81 -2.43 -8.75
C VAL A 95 -7.73 -2.69 -9.94
N MET A 96 -8.98 -3.11 -9.70
CA MET A 96 -9.96 -3.36 -10.76
C MET A 96 -10.37 -2.08 -11.51
N SER A 97 -10.14 -0.90 -10.91
CA SER A 97 -10.34 0.40 -11.56
C SER A 97 -9.14 0.83 -12.42
N GLY A 98 -8.04 0.07 -12.41
CA GLY A 98 -6.81 0.41 -13.13
C GLY A 98 -5.94 1.45 -12.42
N GLU A 99 -6.15 1.64 -11.12
CA GLU A 99 -5.39 2.59 -10.30
C GLU A 99 -4.20 1.89 -9.62
N ASP A 100 -3.09 2.62 -9.49
CA ASP A 100 -1.91 2.14 -8.77
C ASP A 100 -2.16 2.12 -7.26
N CYS A 101 -1.77 1.04 -6.59
CA CYS A 101 -2.02 0.86 -5.16
C CYS A 101 -0.77 0.39 -4.41
N LEU A 102 -0.45 1.07 -3.30
CA LEU A 102 0.51 0.62 -2.31
C LEU A 102 -0.23 0.10 -1.07
N ILE A 103 -0.01 -1.17 -0.72
CA ILE A 103 -0.68 -1.82 0.42
C ILE A 103 0.28 -2.10 1.56
N ILE A 104 -0.15 -1.77 2.78
CA ILE A 104 0.55 -2.11 4.02
C ILE A 104 -0.37 -3.00 4.85
N MET A 105 -0.10 -4.30 4.87
CA MET A 105 -0.86 -5.28 5.65
C MET A 105 0.11 -6.23 6.36
N SER A 106 -0.26 -6.68 7.56
CA SER A 106 0.50 -7.67 8.32
C SER A 106 0.68 -8.99 7.56
N THR A 107 1.69 -9.77 7.92
CA THR A 107 1.83 -11.15 7.45
C THR A 107 0.60 -11.95 7.85
N GLY A 108 0.06 -12.76 6.94
CA GLY A 108 -1.21 -13.45 7.15
C GLY A 108 -2.46 -12.58 6.98
N GLY A 109 -2.33 -11.27 6.75
CA GLY A 109 -3.45 -10.35 6.50
C GLY A 109 -4.22 -10.59 5.19
N GLY A 110 -3.76 -11.54 4.35
CA GLY A 110 -4.46 -11.90 3.11
C GLY A 110 -4.11 -11.03 1.90
N LYS A 111 -2.87 -10.50 1.86
CA LYS A 111 -2.36 -9.68 0.73
C LYS A 111 -2.48 -10.36 -0.63
N SER A 112 -2.28 -11.68 -0.69
CA SER A 112 -2.31 -12.40 -1.97
C SER A 112 -3.67 -12.34 -2.66
N LEU A 113 -4.76 -12.39 -1.90
CA LEU A 113 -6.11 -12.30 -2.44
C LEU A 113 -6.33 -11.00 -3.23
N CYS A 114 -5.68 -9.91 -2.79
CA CYS A 114 -5.85 -8.59 -3.39
C CYS A 114 -5.38 -8.50 -4.84
N TYR A 115 -4.50 -9.40 -5.30
CA TYR A 115 -4.11 -9.50 -6.72
C TYR A 115 -4.60 -10.80 -7.37
N GLN A 116 -4.80 -11.87 -6.60
CA GLN A 116 -5.29 -13.15 -7.13
C GLN A 116 -6.77 -13.08 -7.55
N LEU A 117 -7.63 -12.41 -6.78
CA LEU A 117 -9.03 -12.29 -7.14
C LEU A 117 -9.21 -11.43 -8.41
N PRO A 118 -8.56 -10.25 -8.55
CA PRO A 118 -8.55 -9.51 -9.82
C PRO A 118 -8.05 -10.34 -11.01
N ALA A 119 -7.00 -11.15 -10.84
CA ALA A 119 -6.48 -12.02 -11.90
C ALA A 119 -7.53 -13.03 -12.39
N VAL A 120 -8.35 -13.56 -11.47
CA VAL A 120 -9.44 -14.49 -11.82
C VAL A 120 -10.62 -13.77 -12.48
N LEU A 121 -10.92 -12.53 -12.06
CA LEU A 121 -12.02 -11.73 -12.62
C LEU A 121 -11.71 -11.21 -14.02
N ASN A 122 -10.47 -10.81 -14.27
CA ASN A 122 -10.06 -10.24 -15.54
C ASN A 122 -9.78 -11.31 -16.60
N GLN A 123 -9.98 -10.93 -17.86
CA GLN A 123 -9.48 -11.68 -19.01
C GLN A 123 -8.02 -11.32 -19.24
N GLY A 124 -7.18 -12.34 -19.40
CA GLY A 124 -5.73 -12.18 -19.49
C GLY A 124 -4.99 -12.71 -18.27
N ILE A 125 -3.74 -12.24 -18.13
CA ILE A 125 -2.74 -12.72 -17.20
C ILE A 125 -2.30 -11.55 -16.31
N THR A 126 -2.16 -11.82 -15.02
CA THR A 126 -1.50 -10.94 -14.06
C THR A 126 -0.06 -11.39 -13.83
N LEU A 127 0.87 -10.46 -13.99
CA LEU A 127 2.30 -10.68 -13.72
C LEU A 127 2.60 -10.37 -12.25
N VAL A 128 3.19 -11.32 -11.53
CA VAL A 128 3.58 -11.16 -10.13
C VAL A 128 5.10 -11.27 -9.99
N VAL A 129 5.74 -10.20 -9.52
CA VAL A 129 7.18 -10.18 -9.29
C VAL A 129 7.46 -10.54 -7.83
N SER A 130 8.23 -11.61 -7.59
CA SER A 130 8.60 -12.05 -6.24
C SER A 130 10.08 -12.42 -6.17
N PRO A 131 10.82 -11.97 -5.14
CA PRO A 131 12.23 -12.31 -4.96
C PRO A 131 12.45 -13.73 -4.45
N LEU A 132 11.47 -14.34 -3.77
CA LEU A 132 11.63 -15.62 -3.08
C LEU A 132 10.88 -16.73 -3.81
N ILE A 133 11.64 -17.69 -4.35
CA ILE A 133 11.08 -18.86 -5.07
C ILE A 133 10.28 -19.76 -4.12
N SER A 134 10.72 -19.93 -2.88
CA SER A 134 9.99 -20.74 -1.88
C SER A 134 8.58 -20.18 -1.62
N LEU A 135 8.47 -18.86 -1.47
CA LEU A 135 7.16 -18.21 -1.30
C LEU A 135 6.27 -18.40 -2.53
N VAL A 136 6.85 -18.34 -3.73
CA VAL A 136 6.10 -18.59 -4.97
C VAL A 136 5.57 -20.02 -5.03
N GLN A 137 6.37 -21.02 -4.63
CA GLN A 137 5.93 -22.43 -4.61
C GLN A 137 4.72 -22.63 -3.69
N ASP A 138 4.73 -22.03 -2.50
CA ASP A 138 3.59 -22.09 -1.57
C ASP A 138 2.33 -21.47 -2.19
N GLN A 139 2.47 -20.35 -2.92
CA GLN A 139 1.33 -19.73 -3.62
C GLN A 139 0.80 -20.62 -4.75
N LEU A 140 1.68 -21.24 -5.54
CA LEU A 140 1.28 -22.11 -6.64
C LEU A 140 0.51 -23.34 -6.15
N ILE A 141 0.98 -23.98 -5.07
CA ILE A 141 0.28 -25.13 -4.45
C ILE A 141 -1.12 -24.72 -3.97
N GLN A 142 -1.26 -23.51 -3.42
CA GLN A 142 -2.58 -22.99 -2.99
C GLN A 142 -3.50 -22.72 -4.19
N LEU A 143 -2.99 -22.09 -5.24
CA LEU A 143 -3.76 -21.78 -6.46
C LEU A 143 -4.20 -23.05 -7.19
N GLU A 144 -3.33 -24.05 -7.28
CA GLU A 144 -3.63 -25.36 -7.88
C GLU A 144 -4.80 -26.05 -7.16
N LYS A 145 -4.81 -26.03 -5.82
CA LYS A 145 -5.92 -26.56 -5.00
C LYS A 145 -7.25 -25.85 -5.25
N LEU A 146 -7.21 -24.58 -5.67
CA LEU A 146 -8.39 -23.80 -6.04
C LEU A 146 -8.76 -23.96 -7.52
N GLY A 147 -8.01 -24.74 -8.29
CA GLY A 147 -8.20 -24.92 -9.73
C GLY A 147 -7.83 -23.67 -10.55
N ILE A 148 -6.98 -22.79 -10.00
CA ILE A 148 -6.51 -21.58 -10.68
C ILE A 148 -5.16 -21.91 -11.33
N GLU A 149 -5.09 -21.77 -12.65
CA GLU A 149 -3.84 -22.00 -13.36
C GLU A 149 -2.87 -20.83 -13.16
N ALA A 150 -1.72 -21.16 -12.57
CA ALA A 150 -0.63 -20.23 -12.33
C ALA A 150 0.72 -20.96 -12.49
N VAL A 151 1.75 -20.21 -12.90
CA VAL A 151 3.08 -20.78 -13.19
C VAL A 151 4.19 -19.91 -12.60
N SER A 152 5.34 -20.52 -12.31
CA SER A 152 6.57 -19.78 -12.04
C SER A 152 7.47 -19.77 -13.27
N PHE A 153 7.90 -18.57 -13.68
CA PHE A 153 8.86 -18.38 -14.76
C PHE A 153 10.15 -17.78 -14.21
N ASN A 154 11.11 -18.66 -13.91
CA ASN A 154 12.37 -18.33 -13.26
C ASN A 154 13.56 -18.98 -14.00
N GLN A 155 14.70 -19.09 -13.31
CA GLN A 155 15.95 -19.63 -13.87
C GLN A 155 15.91 -21.16 -14.02
N ASN A 156 15.14 -21.83 -13.16
CA ASN A 156 15.00 -23.28 -13.10
C ASN A 156 13.87 -23.80 -14.02
N THR A 157 13.13 -22.92 -14.70
CA THR A 157 12.08 -23.31 -15.63
C THR A 157 12.68 -24.06 -16.83
N SER A 158 12.16 -25.24 -17.11
CA SER A 158 12.61 -26.07 -18.23
C SER A 158 12.30 -25.40 -19.58
N LYS A 159 13.01 -25.81 -20.65
CA LYS A 159 12.75 -25.31 -22.01
C LYS A 159 11.32 -25.61 -22.48
N GLN A 160 10.75 -26.74 -22.06
CA GLN A 160 9.40 -27.16 -22.43
C GLN A 160 8.35 -26.27 -21.74
N GLU A 161 8.46 -26.07 -20.43
CA GLU A 161 7.58 -25.17 -19.68
C GLU A 161 7.72 -23.73 -20.16
N ALA A 162 8.94 -23.26 -20.45
CA ALA A 162 9.15 -21.93 -20.99
C ALA A 162 8.39 -21.71 -22.30
N LYS A 163 8.39 -22.71 -23.19
CA LYS A 163 7.64 -22.67 -24.45
C LYS A 163 6.13 -22.69 -24.21
N TYR A 164 5.66 -23.52 -23.27
CA TYR A 164 4.26 -23.54 -22.85
C TYR A 164 3.79 -22.16 -22.38
N ILE A 165 4.51 -21.57 -21.42
CA ILE A 165 4.18 -20.27 -20.82
C ILE A 165 4.13 -19.19 -21.90
N GLN A 166 5.12 -19.15 -22.80
CA GLN A 166 5.16 -18.15 -23.88
C GLN A 166 4.02 -18.29 -24.89
N ASN A 167 3.55 -19.51 -25.14
CA ASN A 167 2.40 -19.75 -26.01
C ASN A 167 1.10 -19.35 -25.30
N ALA A 168 0.94 -19.76 -24.04
CA ALA A 168 -0.20 -19.41 -23.20
C ALA A 168 -0.35 -17.89 -23.05
N MET A 169 0.75 -17.15 -22.93
CA MET A 169 0.75 -15.68 -22.86
C MET A 169 0.11 -14.99 -24.07
N LEU A 170 0.13 -15.62 -25.24
CA LEU A 170 -0.37 -15.02 -26.48
C LEU A 170 -1.71 -15.62 -26.94
N ASP A 171 -2.20 -16.62 -26.22
CA ASP A 171 -3.46 -17.30 -26.50
C ASP A 171 -4.59 -16.69 -25.67
N ALA A 172 -5.54 -16.03 -26.36
CA ALA A 172 -6.71 -15.44 -25.74
C ALA A 172 -7.65 -16.48 -25.07
N LYS A 173 -7.51 -17.77 -25.41
CA LYS A 173 -8.26 -18.87 -24.80
C LYS A 173 -7.51 -19.54 -23.64
N SER A 174 -6.30 -19.07 -23.32
CA SER A 174 -5.52 -19.63 -22.23
C SER A 174 -6.26 -19.50 -20.90
N THR A 175 -6.20 -20.57 -20.10
CA THR A 175 -6.70 -20.60 -18.73
C THR A 175 -5.69 -20.04 -17.72
N LEU A 176 -4.46 -19.73 -18.17
CA LEU A 176 -3.40 -19.16 -17.34
C LEU A 176 -3.79 -17.79 -16.80
N LYS A 177 -3.82 -17.65 -15.47
CA LYS A 177 -4.21 -16.40 -14.79
C LYS A 177 -3.05 -15.65 -14.17
N LEU A 178 -2.05 -16.36 -13.63
CA LEU A 178 -0.91 -15.72 -12.96
C LEU A 178 0.43 -16.26 -13.43
N ILE A 179 1.39 -15.36 -13.66
CA ILE A 179 2.79 -15.72 -13.89
C ILE A 179 3.64 -15.08 -12.79
N TYR A 180 4.27 -15.93 -11.98
CA TYR A 180 5.23 -15.50 -10.97
C TYR A 180 6.64 -15.45 -11.56
N VAL A 181 7.29 -14.29 -11.50
CA VAL A 181 8.63 -14.07 -12.03
C VAL A 181 9.59 -13.52 -10.99
N THR A 182 10.87 -13.81 -11.16
CA THR A 182 11.91 -13.17 -10.35
C THR A 182 12.36 -11.85 -11.01
N PRO A 183 12.82 -10.85 -10.24
CA PRO A 183 13.32 -9.59 -10.79
C PRO A 183 14.43 -9.79 -11.84
N GLU A 184 15.31 -10.78 -11.63
CA GLU A 184 16.41 -11.08 -12.56
C GLU A 184 15.91 -11.58 -13.91
N LYS A 185 14.77 -12.28 -13.94
CA LYS A 185 14.19 -12.78 -15.19
C LYS A 185 13.70 -11.62 -16.06
N ILE A 186 13.04 -10.64 -15.45
CA ILE A 186 12.61 -9.40 -16.11
C ILE A 186 13.84 -8.66 -16.65
N ALA A 187 14.88 -8.49 -15.82
CA ALA A 187 16.06 -7.71 -16.21
C ALA A 187 16.90 -8.38 -17.32
N LYS A 188 17.04 -9.71 -17.30
CA LYS A 188 17.99 -10.43 -18.18
C LYS A 188 17.36 -11.02 -19.43
N SER A 189 16.05 -11.27 -19.45
CA SER A 189 15.41 -12.00 -20.55
C SER A 189 14.72 -11.08 -21.55
N LYS A 190 15.46 -10.65 -22.58
CA LYS A 190 14.89 -9.87 -23.71
C LYS A 190 13.71 -10.58 -24.38
N MET A 191 13.82 -11.89 -24.59
CA MET A 191 12.74 -12.69 -25.18
C MET A 191 11.45 -12.63 -24.34
N PHE A 192 11.56 -12.68 -23.01
CA PHE A 192 10.40 -12.58 -22.14
C PHE A 192 9.76 -11.20 -22.21
N MET A 193 10.57 -10.14 -22.21
CA MET A 193 10.08 -8.76 -22.37
C MET A 193 9.35 -8.56 -23.70
N ASN A 194 9.89 -9.05 -24.82
CA ASN A 194 9.21 -8.96 -26.12
C ASN A 194 7.86 -9.70 -26.12
N LYS A 195 7.74 -10.81 -25.37
CA LYS A 195 6.48 -11.54 -25.22
C LYS A 195 5.49 -10.83 -24.30
N LEU A 196 5.96 -10.17 -23.25
CA LEU A 196 5.14 -9.31 -22.41
C LEU A 196 4.59 -8.12 -23.20
N GLU A 197 5.41 -7.49 -24.03
CA GLU A 197 4.99 -6.39 -24.91
C GLU A 197 3.90 -6.85 -25.89
N ALA A 198 4.11 -7.97 -26.58
CA ALA A 198 3.10 -8.55 -27.46
C ALA A 198 1.80 -8.97 -26.73
N CYS A 199 1.91 -9.39 -25.46
CA CYS A 199 0.75 -9.70 -24.61
C CYS A 199 -0.02 -8.42 -24.23
N TYR A 200 0.70 -7.35 -23.90
CA TYR A 200 0.15 -6.03 -23.60
C TYR A 200 -0.58 -5.42 -24.80
N GLU A 201 0.02 -5.44 -26.00
CA GLU A 201 -0.60 -4.97 -27.24
C GLU A 201 -1.92 -5.68 -27.56
N LYS A 202 -2.02 -6.96 -27.19
CA LYS A 202 -3.24 -7.76 -27.34
C LYS A 202 -4.26 -7.58 -26.22
N ASN A 203 -4.02 -6.68 -25.26
CA ASN A 203 -4.82 -6.47 -24.06
C ASN A 203 -4.97 -7.71 -23.17
N LEU A 204 -4.02 -8.65 -23.26
CA LEU A 204 -3.98 -9.89 -22.47
C LEU A 204 -3.15 -9.76 -21.19
N LEU A 205 -2.40 -8.68 -21.01
CA LEU A 205 -1.72 -8.35 -19.76
C LEU A 205 -2.59 -7.38 -18.94
N LYS A 206 -2.83 -7.71 -17.67
CA LYS A 206 -3.67 -6.93 -16.74
C LYS A 206 -2.94 -6.62 -15.44
#